data_AF-A0A6I4I767-F1
#
_entry.id   AF-A0A6I4I767-F1
#
_cell.length_a   1.000
_cell.length_b   1.000
_cell.length_c   1.000
_cell.angle_alpha   90.00
_cell.angle_beta   90.00
_cell.angle_gamma   90.00
#
_symmetry.space_group_name_H-M   'P 1'
#
loop_
_entity.id
_entity.type
_entity.pdbx_description
1 polymer ?
#
loop_
_entity_poly.entity_id
_entity_poly.type
_entity_poly.pdbx_seq_one_letter_code
_entity_poly.pdbx_strand_id
1 'polypeptide(L)'
;METLQKHKYLKKNDWLELFLYIILWVVPVGFFALLSFESNRVFFGAGTFVLVVTNITFALRTFLENRFLRVLLIFEVIHLLIFPVMYAVLQNSDPQNFLIDKKIFQKEYDASKTRLHDSYDDFNLRAVNHVFKQLLSRFPSLDKTRFQRVVASPLIIDTLVISTQLDGGELPQRMILISTQKGDIIGKVSKSFNSIADTSSLSFVFKTFINENDIRLKDYDIAMSQVLKSRFWNYESIFPYALNIFNTDNIKAQSIFANVFLAFHQIIFIILTAWLCNASYEVFKSS
;
A
#
# COMPACT_ATOMS: atom_id res chain seq x y z
N MET A 1 -27.88 14.67 51.04
CA MET A 1 -28.72 15.41 50.05
C MET A 1 -27.90 16.02 48.91
N GLU A 2 -26.55 16.07 49.00
CA GLU A 2 -25.67 16.54 47.92
C GLU A 2 -25.36 15.51 46.81
N THR A 3 -25.60 14.21 47.04
CA THR A 3 -25.31 13.17 46.03
C THR A 3 -26.35 13.05 44.92
N LEU A 4 -27.55 13.63 45.09
CA LEU A 4 -28.63 13.62 44.09
C LEU A 4 -28.55 14.77 43.08
N GLN A 5 -27.73 15.80 43.32
CA GLN A 5 -27.55 16.92 42.38
C GLN A 5 -26.47 16.65 41.32
N LYS A 6 -25.60 15.63 41.51
CA LYS A 6 -24.51 15.33 40.59
C LYS A 6 -24.92 14.50 39.37
N HIS A 7 -26.13 13.92 39.35
CA HIS A 7 -26.65 13.14 38.22
C HIS A 7 -27.57 13.92 37.27
N LYS A 8 -27.89 15.19 37.57
CA LYS A 8 -28.78 16.01 36.72
C LYS A 8 -28.04 16.91 35.72
N TYR A 9 -26.74 16.67 35.53
CA TYR A 9 -25.85 17.47 34.68
C TYR A 9 -25.25 16.70 33.49
N LEU A 10 -25.78 15.53 33.14
CA LEU A 10 -25.65 14.99 31.78
C LEU A 10 -26.65 15.75 30.88
N LYS A 11 -26.34 17.04 30.70
CA LYS A 11 -27.07 17.98 29.85
C LYS A 11 -26.70 17.70 28.40
N LYS A 12 -27.68 17.81 27.48
CA LYS A 12 -27.70 18.35 26.09
C LYS A 12 -26.40 18.42 25.23
N ASN A 13 -25.21 18.54 25.82
CA ASN A 13 -23.90 18.47 25.20
C ASN A 13 -23.52 17.09 24.67
N ASP A 14 -24.02 15.97 25.21
CA ASP A 14 -23.59 14.63 24.74
C ASP A 14 -23.97 14.37 23.27
N TRP A 15 -25.13 14.88 22.84
CA TRP A 15 -25.55 14.82 21.42
C TRP A 15 -24.74 15.75 20.52
N LEU A 16 -24.33 16.91 21.05
CA LEU A 16 -23.48 17.84 20.33
C LEU A 16 -22.06 17.27 20.18
N GLU A 17 -21.54 16.61 21.21
CA GLU A 17 -20.24 15.94 21.18
C GLU A 17 -20.26 14.74 20.22
N LEU A 18 -21.31 13.92 20.23
CA LEU A 18 -21.48 12.83 19.27
C LEU A 18 -21.62 13.35 17.82
N PHE A 19 -22.38 14.43 17.62
CA PHE A 19 -22.53 15.06 16.30
C PHE A 19 -21.22 15.68 15.82
N LEU A 20 -20.49 16.39 16.69
CA LEU A 20 -19.17 16.93 16.40
C LEU A 20 -18.17 15.81 16.11
N TYR A 21 -18.27 14.67 16.78
CA TYR A 21 -17.45 13.48 16.53
C TYR A 21 -17.73 12.88 15.15
N ILE A 22 -18.99 12.71 14.77
CA ILE A 22 -19.37 12.25 13.42
C ILE A 22 -18.86 13.23 12.36
N ILE A 23 -18.99 14.54 12.58
CA ILE A 23 -18.43 15.55 11.67
C ILE A 23 -16.90 15.47 11.61
N LEU A 24 -16.23 15.31 12.75
CA LEU A 24 -14.77 15.19 12.83
C LEU A 24 -14.23 13.93 12.14
N TRP A 25 -15.06 12.90 11.96
CA TRP A 25 -14.66 11.67 11.24
C TRP A 25 -15.08 11.70 9.77
N VAL A 26 -16.34 12.04 9.49
CA VAL A 26 -16.91 12.00 8.13
C VAL A 26 -16.34 13.11 7.26
N VAL A 27 -16.12 14.32 7.81
CA VAL A 27 -15.63 15.46 7.01
C VAL A 27 -14.17 15.28 6.62
N PRO A 28 -13.23 14.91 7.51
CA PRO A 28 -11.86 14.64 7.10
C PRO A 28 -11.77 13.41 6.19
N VAL A 29 -12.44 12.30 6.50
CA VAL A 29 -12.40 11.11 5.62
C VAL A 29 -12.96 11.44 4.22
N GLY A 30 -14.06 12.20 4.13
CA GLY A 30 -14.63 12.66 2.86
C GLY A 30 -13.74 13.67 2.13
N PHE A 31 -13.16 14.64 2.85
CA PHE A 31 -12.25 15.66 2.31
C PHE A 31 -10.93 15.05 1.81
N PHE A 32 -10.39 14.05 2.51
CA PHE A 32 -9.19 13.32 2.09
C PHE A 32 -9.46 12.30 0.98
N ALA A 33 -10.66 11.72 0.90
CA ALA A 33 -11.10 10.96 -0.28
C ALA A 33 -11.23 11.85 -1.54
N LEU A 34 -11.49 13.16 -1.36
CA LEU A 34 -11.49 14.16 -2.43
C LEU A 34 -10.06 14.63 -2.79
N LEU A 35 -9.17 14.81 -1.81
CA LEU A 35 -7.78 15.24 -2.02
C LEU A 35 -6.82 14.14 -2.51
N SER A 36 -7.20 12.87 -2.42
CA SER A 36 -6.41 11.73 -2.91
C SER A 36 -6.24 11.70 -4.44
N PHE A 37 -6.86 12.64 -5.17
CA PHE A 37 -6.72 12.82 -6.61
C PHE A 37 -5.43 13.57 -7.02
N GLU A 38 -4.72 14.30 -6.14
CA GLU A 38 -3.55 15.11 -6.56
C GLU A 38 -2.24 14.83 -5.77
N SER A 39 -1.44 13.96 -6.39
CA SER A 39 0.04 13.85 -6.48
C SER A 39 1.03 14.02 -5.32
N ASN A 40 0.70 14.18 -4.03
CA ASN A 40 1.74 14.25 -2.98
C ASN A 40 1.61 13.22 -1.84
N ARG A 41 1.96 11.96 -2.14
CA ARG A 41 1.79 10.78 -1.26
C ARG A 41 2.50 10.87 0.10
N VAL A 42 3.61 11.61 0.21
CA VAL A 42 4.40 11.71 1.45
C VAL A 42 3.80 12.73 2.43
N PHE A 43 3.39 13.90 1.94
CA PHE A 43 2.63 14.87 2.75
C PHE A 43 1.26 14.33 3.14
N PHE A 44 0.63 13.56 2.25
CA PHE A 44 -0.61 12.84 2.54
C PHE A 44 -0.41 11.82 3.67
N GLY A 45 0.65 11.00 3.62
CA GLY A 45 0.95 10.03 4.68
C GLY A 45 1.22 10.69 6.03
N ALA A 46 2.03 11.75 6.07
CA ALA A 46 2.36 12.47 7.31
C ALA A 46 1.15 13.23 7.89
N GLY A 47 0.36 13.92 7.04
CA GLY A 47 -0.84 14.63 7.44
C GLY A 47 -1.92 13.67 7.95
N THR A 48 -2.13 12.55 7.27
CA THR A 48 -3.06 11.50 7.70
C THR A 48 -2.59 10.87 9.00
N PHE A 49 -1.29 10.62 9.17
CA PHE A 49 -0.75 10.08 10.42
C PHE A 49 -0.93 11.05 11.60
N VAL A 50 -0.63 12.35 11.44
CA VAL A 50 -0.81 13.35 12.50
C VAL A 50 -2.28 13.54 12.84
N LEU A 51 -3.18 13.57 11.86
CA LEU A 51 -4.62 13.64 12.10
C LEU A 51 -5.14 12.37 12.77
N VAL A 52 -4.72 11.19 12.32
CA VAL A 52 -5.07 9.91 12.94
C VAL A 52 -4.57 9.87 14.37
N VAL A 53 -3.31 10.25 14.65
CA VAL A 53 -2.75 10.29 16.00
C VAL A 53 -3.44 11.34 16.87
N THR A 54 -3.76 12.51 16.35
CA THR A 54 -4.42 13.60 17.11
C THR A 54 -5.88 13.24 17.40
N ASN A 55 -6.59 12.69 16.43
CA ASN A 55 -7.93 12.15 16.62
C ASN A 55 -7.92 10.94 17.54
N ILE A 56 -6.93 10.04 17.45
CA ILE A 56 -6.77 8.94 18.40
C ILE A 56 -6.46 9.49 19.79
N THR A 57 -5.66 10.53 19.95
CA THR A 57 -5.28 11.08 21.27
C THR A 57 -6.44 11.84 21.92
N PHE A 58 -7.16 12.65 21.14
CA PHE A 58 -8.36 13.34 21.58
C PHE A 58 -9.52 12.37 21.82
N ALA A 59 -9.72 11.43 20.90
CA ALA A 59 -10.64 10.32 21.08
C ALA A 59 -10.26 9.55 22.32
N LEU A 60 -9.02 9.10 22.54
CA LEU A 60 -8.55 8.36 23.72
C LEU A 60 -8.88 9.09 25.02
N ARG A 61 -8.72 10.42 25.09
CA ARG A 61 -9.05 11.19 26.29
C ARG A 61 -10.56 11.15 26.60
N THR A 62 -11.41 11.41 25.62
CA THR A 62 -12.88 11.38 25.77
C THR A 62 -13.43 9.94 25.83
N PHE A 63 -12.74 9.01 25.17
CA PHE A 63 -12.98 7.57 25.15
C PHE A 63 -12.78 6.96 26.52
N LEU A 64 -11.65 7.26 27.17
CA LEU A 64 -11.29 6.64 28.44
C LEU A 64 -12.35 6.89 29.52
N GLU A 65 -13.17 7.92 29.36
CA GLU A 65 -14.29 8.21 30.24
C GLU A 65 -15.58 7.50 29.78
N ASN A 66 -15.87 7.46 28.46
CA ASN A 66 -17.07 6.80 27.93
C ASN A 66 -16.87 5.29 27.68
N ARG A 67 -17.59 4.45 28.45
CA ARG A 67 -17.51 2.98 28.32
C ARG A 67 -17.96 2.47 26.94
N PHE A 68 -19.00 3.05 26.35
CA PHE A 68 -19.50 2.65 25.02
C PHE A 68 -18.46 2.88 23.95
N LEU A 69 -17.89 4.09 23.93
CA LEU A 69 -16.84 4.43 22.99
C LEU A 69 -15.69 3.42 23.13
N ARG A 70 -15.11 3.22 24.33
CA ARG A 70 -14.02 2.23 24.55
C ARG A 70 -14.29 0.87 23.94
N VAL A 71 -15.47 0.32 24.19
CA VAL A 71 -15.83 -1.00 23.66
C VAL A 71 -15.93 -0.97 22.14
N LEU A 72 -16.46 0.11 21.55
CA LEU A 72 -16.51 0.28 20.09
C LEU A 72 -15.12 0.31 19.45
N LEU A 73 -14.14 1.06 20.00
CA LEU A 73 -12.77 1.03 19.45
C LEU A 73 -12.11 -0.33 19.60
N ILE A 74 -12.29 -0.99 20.76
CA ILE A 74 -11.76 -2.35 20.94
C ILE A 74 -12.38 -3.29 19.89
N PHE A 75 -13.69 -3.16 19.66
CA PHE A 75 -14.39 -3.91 18.62
C PHE A 75 -13.80 -3.64 17.24
N GLU A 76 -13.63 -2.38 16.87
CA GLU A 76 -13.11 -1.96 15.56
C GLU A 76 -11.66 -2.38 15.35
N VAL A 77 -10.77 -2.16 16.32
CA VAL A 77 -9.36 -2.57 16.24
C VAL A 77 -9.27 -4.09 16.07
N ILE A 78 -10.05 -4.85 16.83
CA ILE A 78 -10.01 -6.30 16.73
C ILE A 78 -10.59 -6.79 15.39
N HIS A 79 -11.79 -6.34 15.00
CA HIS A 79 -12.49 -6.85 13.82
C HIS A 79 -12.03 -6.26 12.50
N LEU A 80 -11.70 -4.97 12.47
CA LEU A 80 -11.33 -4.28 11.23
C LEU A 80 -9.83 -4.36 10.97
N LEU A 81 -8.99 -4.44 12.01
CA LEU A 81 -7.53 -4.46 11.83
C LEU A 81 -6.93 -5.84 12.11
N ILE A 82 -7.07 -6.36 13.33
CA ILE A 82 -6.35 -7.57 13.76
C ILE A 82 -6.80 -8.80 12.95
N PHE A 83 -8.09 -9.09 12.89
CA PHE A 83 -8.58 -10.30 12.22
C PHE A 83 -8.24 -10.33 10.71
N PRO A 84 -8.51 -9.29 9.91
CA PRO A 84 -8.14 -9.27 8.48
C PRO A 84 -6.64 -9.47 8.23
N VAL A 85 -5.78 -8.85 9.05
CA VAL A 85 -4.32 -9.09 8.97
C VAL A 85 -3.99 -10.56 9.26
N MET A 86 -4.59 -11.14 10.30
CA MET A 86 -4.39 -12.55 10.64
C MET A 86 -4.87 -13.49 9.52
N TYR A 87 -6.03 -13.21 8.90
CA TYR A 87 -6.50 -13.97 7.73
C TYR A 87 -5.49 -13.90 6.57
N ALA A 88 -4.95 -12.72 6.25
CA ALA A 88 -3.96 -12.58 5.18
C ALA A 88 -2.68 -13.36 5.50
N VAL A 89 -2.17 -13.26 6.73
CA VAL A 89 -0.97 -13.98 7.19
C VAL A 89 -1.17 -15.49 7.07
N LEU A 90 -2.31 -16.00 7.53
CA LEU A 90 -2.62 -17.43 7.47
C LEU A 90 -2.81 -17.94 6.04
N GLN A 91 -3.49 -17.18 5.18
CA GLN A 91 -3.67 -17.60 3.79
C GLN A 91 -2.35 -17.57 3.00
N ASN A 92 -1.45 -16.62 3.30
CA ASN A 92 -0.15 -16.56 2.66
C ASN A 92 0.86 -17.59 3.20
N SER A 93 0.74 -18.00 4.47
CA SER A 93 1.63 -19.02 5.03
C SER A 93 1.32 -20.39 4.43
N ASP A 94 0.03 -20.74 4.35
CA ASP A 94 -0.47 -21.93 3.69
C ASP A 94 -1.82 -21.65 3.01
N PRO A 95 -1.88 -21.62 1.66
CA PRO A 95 -3.11 -21.41 0.91
C PRO A 95 -4.19 -22.48 1.15
N GLN A 96 -3.85 -23.63 1.73
CA GLN A 96 -4.80 -24.67 2.12
C GLN A 96 -5.50 -24.37 3.46
N ASN A 97 -5.14 -23.28 4.14
CA ASN A 97 -5.81 -22.87 5.38
C ASN A 97 -7.27 -22.51 5.12
N PHE A 98 -7.53 -21.71 4.07
CA PHE A 98 -8.88 -21.30 3.70
C PHE A 98 -9.19 -21.61 2.22
N LEU A 99 -10.38 -22.18 2.01
CA LEU A 99 -11.01 -22.24 0.71
C LEU A 99 -11.75 -20.94 0.46
N ILE A 100 -11.24 -20.16 -0.49
CA ILE A 100 -11.87 -18.91 -0.94
C ILE A 100 -12.73 -19.21 -2.16
N ASP A 101 -13.89 -18.56 -2.27
CA ASP A 101 -14.75 -18.67 -3.44
C ASP A 101 -13.95 -18.49 -4.73
N LYS A 102 -14.19 -19.36 -5.72
CA LYS A 102 -13.39 -19.42 -6.94
C LYS A 102 -13.42 -18.11 -7.73
N LYS A 103 -14.55 -17.39 -7.76
CA LYS A 103 -14.66 -16.12 -8.47
C LYS A 103 -13.88 -15.03 -7.77
N ILE A 104 -13.97 -14.98 -6.43
CA ILE A 104 -13.18 -14.06 -5.60
C ILE A 104 -11.69 -14.32 -5.81
N PHE A 105 -11.27 -15.58 -5.66
CA PHE A 105 -9.88 -15.98 -5.84
C PHE A 105 -9.33 -15.57 -7.21
N GLN A 106 -10.05 -15.89 -8.29
CA GLN A 106 -9.61 -15.57 -9.65
C GLN A 106 -9.49 -14.05 -9.87
N LYS A 107 -10.48 -13.28 -9.41
CA LYS A 107 -10.46 -11.82 -9.50
C LYS A 107 -9.24 -11.22 -8.80
N GLU A 108 -8.96 -11.64 -7.56
CA GLU A 108 -7.83 -11.10 -6.79
C GLU A 108 -6.48 -11.58 -7.34
N TYR A 109 -6.42 -12.79 -7.89
CA TYR A 109 -5.25 -13.31 -8.59
C TYR A 109 -4.91 -12.46 -9.82
N ASP A 110 -5.90 -12.22 -10.69
CA ASP A 110 -5.72 -11.43 -11.91
C ASP A 110 -5.36 -9.98 -11.57
N ALA A 111 -6.02 -9.37 -10.58
CA ALA A 111 -5.70 -8.03 -10.10
C ALA A 111 -4.26 -7.94 -9.55
N SER A 112 -3.80 -8.96 -8.83
CA SER A 112 -2.43 -9.01 -8.30
C SER A 112 -1.40 -9.17 -9.40
N LYS A 113 -1.69 -9.99 -10.41
CA LYS A 113 -0.83 -10.16 -11.59
C LYS A 113 -0.71 -8.86 -12.37
N THR A 114 -1.83 -8.16 -12.62
CA THR A 114 -1.84 -6.86 -13.32
C THR A 114 -1.07 -5.81 -12.53
N ARG A 115 -1.32 -5.66 -11.21
CA ARG A 115 -0.56 -4.72 -10.36
C ARG A 115 0.95 -4.99 -10.39
N LEU A 116 1.35 -6.26 -10.39
CA LEU A 116 2.75 -6.63 -10.45
C LEU A 116 3.36 -6.29 -11.82
N HIS A 117 2.63 -6.55 -12.91
CA HIS A 117 3.07 -6.17 -14.25
C HIS A 117 3.24 -4.65 -14.38
N ASP A 118 2.26 -3.87 -13.91
CA ASP A 118 2.28 -2.40 -13.97
C ASP A 118 3.39 -1.79 -13.11
N SER A 119 3.74 -2.44 -11.99
CA SER A 119 4.80 -1.96 -11.10
C SER A 119 6.22 -2.19 -11.65
N TYR A 120 6.40 -3.17 -12.54
CA TYR A 120 7.72 -3.60 -12.99
C TYR A 120 8.02 -3.35 -14.48
N ASP A 121 7.03 -3.07 -15.34
CA ASP A 121 7.20 -2.87 -16.80
C ASP A 121 8.25 -3.83 -17.42
N ASP A 122 8.13 -5.12 -17.06
CA ASP A 122 9.15 -6.17 -17.22
C ASP A 122 9.60 -6.36 -18.69
N PHE A 123 8.66 -6.18 -19.63
CA PHE A 123 8.91 -6.38 -21.06
C PHE A 123 10.03 -5.47 -21.58
N ASN A 124 10.18 -4.27 -21.01
CA ASN A 124 11.23 -3.34 -21.40
C ASN A 124 12.56 -3.60 -20.69
N LEU A 125 12.55 -4.09 -19.44
CA LEU A 125 13.77 -4.27 -18.65
C LEU A 125 14.72 -5.31 -19.25
N ARG A 126 14.19 -6.48 -19.65
CA ARG A 126 15.00 -7.55 -20.26
C ARG A 126 15.58 -7.12 -21.61
N ALA A 127 14.78 -6.45 -22.44
CA ALA A 127 15.20 -5.94 -23.73
C ALA A 127 16.29 -4.86 -23.58
N VAL A 128 16.11 -3.91 -22.66
CA VAL A 128 17.09 -2.86 -22.36
C VAL A 128 18.41 -3.46 -21.83
N ASN A 129 18.34 -4.42 -20.90
CA ASN A 129 19.54 -5.11 -20.40
C ASN A 129 20.27 -5.86 -21.52
N HIS A 130 19.53 -6.49 -22.44
CA HIS A 130 20.13 -7.16 -23.59
C HIS A 130 20.86 -6.16 -24.49
N VAL A 131 20.24 -5.02 -24.81
CA VAL A 131 20.86 -3.95 -25.62
C VAL A 131 22.12 -3.41 -24.94
N PHE A 132 22.08 -3.11 -23.64
CA PHE A 132 23.27 -2.65 -22.91
C PHE A 132 24.40 -3.69 -22.90
N LYS A 133 24.08 -4.97 -22.69
CA LYS A 133 25.08 -6.06 -22.74
C LYS A 133 25.71 -6.18 -24.13
N GLN A 134 24.94 -6.05 -25.20
CA GLN A 134 25.46 -6.02 -26.58
C GLN A 134 26.34 -4.80 -26.87
N LEU A 135 25.95 -3.62 -26.38
CA LEU A 135 26.73 -2.39 -26.54
C LEU A 135 28.08 -2.50 -25.84
N LEU A 136 28.09 -3.02 -24.60
CA LEU A 136 29.32 -3.24 -23.83
C LEU A 136 30.27 -4.24 -24.49
N SER A 137 29.75 -5.31 -25.09
CA SER A 137 30.59 -6.32 -25.77
C SER A 137 31.12 -5.84 -27.12
N ARG A 138 30.31 -5.07 -27.86
CA ARG A 138 30.65 -4.60 -29.21
C ARG A 138 31.55 -3.35 -29.21
N PHE A 139 31.46 -2.50 -28.19
CA PHE A 139 32.19 -1.23 -28.12
C PHE A 139 33.02 -1.11 -26.84
N PRO A 140 34.21 -1.74 -26.77
CA PRO A 140 35.11 -1.61 -25.61
C PRO A 140 35.54 -0.16 -25.32
N SER A 141 35.46 0.73 -26.32
CA SER A 141 35.74 2.16 -26.17
C SER A 141 34.82 2.87 -25.17
N LEU A 142 33.64 2.30 -24.86
CA LEU A 142 32.69 2.86 -23.89
C LEU A 142 33.24 2.95 -22.46
N ASP A 143 34.29 2.20 -22.12
CA ASP A 143 34.99 2.34 -20.83
C ASP A 143 35.74 3.67 -20.73
N LYS A 144 36.16 4.25 -21.86
CA LYS A 144 36.89 5.52 -21.95
C LYS A 144 36.00 6.68 -22.35
N THR A 145 34.82 6.40 -22.91
CA THR A 145 33.87 7.44 -23.29
C THR A 145 33.10 7.93 -22.08
N ARG A 146 33.29 9.22 -21.75
CA ARG A 146 32.53 9.90 -20.70
C ARG A 146 31.05 9.96 -21.08
N PHE A 147 30.21 10.06 -20.07
CA PHE A 147 28.77 10.24 -20.19
C PHE A 147 28.40 11.60 -20.81
N GLN A 148 28.65 11.73 -22.11
CA GLN A 148 28.22 12.78 -23.02
C GLN A 148 27.66 12.09 -24.28
N ARG A 149 26.97 12.82 -25.18
CA ARG A 149 26.33 12.25 -26.38
C ARG A 149 27.27 11.30 -27.14
N VAL A 150 26.85 10.04 -27.36
CA VAL A 150 27.64 9.05 -28.11
C VAL A 150 26.87 8.52 -29.31
N VAL A 151 27.49 8.69 -30.48
CA VAL A 151 27.04 8.09 -31.73
C VAL A 151 27.86 6.83 -31.97
N ALA A 152 27.24 5.65 -31.88
CA ALA A 152 27.89 4.35 -32.07
C ALA A 152 27.11 3.53 -33.11
N SER A 153 27.54 3.54 -34.37
CA SER A 153 26.82 2.87 -35.49
C SER A 153 26.49 1.40 -35.19
N PRO A 154 25.21 0.96 -35.20
CA PRO A 154 24.03 1.60 -35.81
C PRO A 154 23.07 2.36 -34.85
N LEU A 155 23.50 2.66 -33.62
CA LEU A 155 22.67 3.26 -32.56
C LEU A 155 23.13 4.66 -32.17
N ILE A 156 22.18 5.49 -31.77
CA ILE A 156 22.42 6.80 -31.15
C ILE A 156 22.06 6.67 -29.68
N ILE A 157 22.98 7.07 -28.80
CA ILE A 157 22.77 7.11 -27.35
C ILE A 157 22.81 8.57 -26.94
N ASP A 158 21.63 9.15 -26.80
CA ASP A 158 21.44 10.55 -26.43
C ASP A 158 21.13 10.64 -24.94
N THR A 159 21.89 11.47 -24.24
CA THR A 159 21.58 11.85 -22.87
C THR A 159 20.76 13.13 -22.93
N LEU A 160 19.50 13.05 -22.52
CA LEU A 160 18.61 14.20 -22.42
C LEU A 160 18.50 14.61 -20.97
N VAL A 161 18.91 15.84 -20.64
CA VAL A 161 18.66 16.41 -19.31
C VAL A 161 17.29 17.06 -19.36
N ILE A 162 16.33 16.48 -18.67
CA ILE A 162 14.99 17.03 -18.50
C ILE A 162 14.97 17.69 -17.11
N SER A 163 14.84 19.01 -17.06
CA SER A 163 14.47 19.67 -15.82
C SER A 163 12.99 19.39 -15.56
N THR A 164 12.70 18.59 -14.55
CA THR A 164 11.35 18.48 -14.01
C THR A 164 11.24 19.44 -12.85
N GLN A 165 10.35 20.44 -12.97
CA GLN A 165 9.92 21.21 -11.82
C GLN A 165 9.14 20.29 -10.89
N LEU A 166 9.68 20.06 -9.70
CA LEU A 166 8.97 19.46 -8.58
C LEU A 166 8.77 20.57 -7.54
N ASP A 167 7.63 20.55 -6.83
CA ASP A 167 7.34 21.48 -5.73
C ASP A 167 8.47 21.41 -4.69
N GLY A 168 9.41 22.37 -4.75
CA GLY A 168 10.63 22.41 -3.93
C GLY A 168 11.94 22.65 -4.69
N GLY A 169 11.96 22.64 -6.03
CA GLY A 169 13.13 22.99 -6.84
C GLY A 169 13.27 22.16 -8.13
N GLU A 170 14.09 22.66 -9.07
CA GLU A 170 14.43 21.89 -10.28
C GLU A 170 15.40 20.75 -9.92
N LEU A 171 14.93 19.51 -10.02
CA LEU A 171 15.81 18.35 -10.01
C LEU A 171 16.08 17.94 -11.47
N PRO A 172 17.34 17.99 -11.95
CA PRO A 172 17.66 17.53 -13.29
C PRO A 172 17.48 16.01 -13.35
N GLN A 173 16.45 15.56 -14.05
CA GLN A 173 16.36 14.16 -14.44
C GLN A 173 17.17 13.97 -15.71
N ARG A 174 18.19 13.10 -15.68
CA ARG A 174 18.86 12.71 -16.93
C ARG A 174 18.16 11.46 -17.47
N MET A 175 18.00 11.43 -18.78
CA MET A 175 17.34 10.36 -19.49
C MET A 175 18.29 9.83 -20.54
N ILE A 176 18.46 8.51 -20.60
CA ILE A 176 19.18 7.86 -21.69
C ILE A 176 18.15 7.44 -22.72
N LEU A 177 18.26 8.01 -23.91
CA LEU A 177 17.51 7.61 -25.09
C LEU A 177 18.44 6.78 -25.96
N ILE A 178 18.02 5.55 -26.23
CA ILE A 178 18.64 4.67 -27.21
C ILE A 178 17.74 4.69 -28.43
N SER A 179 18.25 5.25 -29.52
CA SER A 179 17.50 5.33 -30.78
C SER A 179 18.26 4.69 -31.93
N THR A 180 17.51 4.23 -32.94
CA THR A 180 18.08 3.90 -34.25
C THR A 180 18.64 5.17 -34.90
N GLN A 181 19.53 5.03 -35.89
CA GLN A 181 19.92 6.17 -36.73
C GLN A 181 18.74 6.84 -37.47
N LYS A 182 17.62 6.13 -37.62
CA LYS A 182 16.38 6.69 -38.20
C LYS A 182 15.56 7.49 -37.19
N GLY A 183 15.95 7.50 -35.92
CA GLY A 183 15.28 8.22 -34.84
C GLY A 183 14.28 7.40 -34.04
N ASP A 184 14.08 6.12 -34.36
CA ASP A 184 13.16 5.25 -33.64
C ASP A 184 13.71 4.97 -32.23
N ILE A 185 12.94 5.30 -31.19
CA ILE A 185 13.34 5.06 -29.80
C ILE A 185 13.18 3.55 -29.52
N ILE A 186 14.30 2.88 -29.25
CA ILE A 186 14.34 1.44 -28.91
C ILE A 186 14.35 1.25 -27.40
N GLY A 187 14.83 2.25 -26.66
CA GLY A 187 14.88 2.20 -25.20
C GLY A 187 14.95 3.60 -24.60
N LYS A 188 14.25 3.78 -23.49
CA LYS A 188 14.21 5.01 -22.71
C LYS A 188 14.47 4.66 -21.25
N VAL A 189 15.44 5.33 -20.64
CA VAL A 189 15.75 5.13 -19.23
C VAL A 189 15.75 6.49 -18.54
N SER A 190 14.74 6.77 -17.73
CA SER A 190 14.61 8.02 -16.97
C SER A 190 14.88 7.78 -15.48
N LYS A 191 15.94 8.40 -14.93
CA LYS A 191 16.18 8.45 -13.48
C LYS A 191 16.78 9.80 -13.09
N SER A 192 16.58 10.22 -11.83
CA SER A 192 17.28 11.40 -11.29
C SER A 192 18.75 11.05 -11.04
N PHE A 193 19.66 11.57 -11.86
CA PHE A 193 21.09 11.36 -11.71
C PHE A 193 21.70 12.50 -10.89
N ASN A 194 21.41 12.55 -9.59
CA ASN A 194 21.94 13.63 -8.76
C ASN A 194 23.39 13.38 -8.30
N SER A 195 23.95 12.17 -8.44
CA SER A 195 25.27 11.84 -7.87
C SER A 195 26.27 11.10 -8.78
N ILE A 196 25.85 10.56 -9.93
CA ILE A 196 26.70 9.62 -10.72
C ILE A 196 27.39 10.29 -11.93
N ALA A 197 26.94 11.45 -12.40
CA ALA A 197 26.88 11.65 -13.85
C ALA A 197 27.91 12.59 -14.52
N ASP A 198 28.88 13.19 -13.85
CA ASP A 198 29.77 14.14 -14.55
C ASP A 198 31.18 13.61 -14.89
N THR A 199 31.61 12.50 -14.26
CA THR A 199 32.94 11.91 -14.50
C THR A 199 32.91 10.42 -14.86
N SER A 200 31.75 9.77 -14.75
CA SER A 200 31.61 8.33 -15.00
C SER A 200 31.64 7.97 -16.49
N SER A 201 32.20 6.81 -16.82
CA SER A 201 32.16 6.27 -18.19
C SER A 201 30.77 5.72 -18.54
N LEU A 202 30.43 5.70 -19.83
CA LEU A 202 29.18 5.09 -20.30
C LEU A 202 29.08 3.61 -19.92
N SER A 203 30.20 2.91 -19.94
CA SER A 203 30.25 1.52 -19.47
C SER A 203 29.88 1.37 -18.00
N PHE A 204 30.38 2.26 -17.12
CA PHE A 204 29.99 2.29 -15.72
C PHE A 204 28.48 2.53 -15.55
N VAL A 205 27.93 3.47 -16.32
CA VAL A 205 26.50 3.77 -16.31
C VAL A 205 25.67 2.57 -16.76
N PHE A 206 26.02 1.93 -17.90
CA PHE A 206 25.31 0.74 -18.39
C PHE A 206 25.41 -0.44 -17.44
N LYS A 207 26.58 -0.69 -16.84
CA LYS A 207 26.75 -1.76 -15.84
C LYS A 207 25.90 -1.50 -14.60
N THR A 208 25.83 -0.26 -14.13
CA THR A 208 24.95 0.13 -13.03
C THR A 208 23.49 -0.15 -13.38
N PHE A 209 23.03 0.23 -14.58
CA PHE A 209 21.67 -0.07 -15.02
C PHE A 209 21.36 -1.55 -15.14
N ILE A 210 22.27 -2.32 -15.74
CA ILE A 210 22.13 -3.77 -15.85
C ILE A 210 21.95 -4.36 -14.45
N ASN A 211 22.79 -3.98 -13.49
CA ASN A 211 22.73 -4.50 -12.12
C ASN A 211 21.42 -4.10 -11.43
N GLU A 212 21.00 -2.84 -11.52
CA GLU A 212 19.72 -2.39 -10.95
C GLU A 212 18.53 -3.11 -11.57
N ASN A 213 18.51 -3.27 -12.89
CA ASN A 213 17.45 -3.99 -13.60
C ASN A 213 17.48 -5.48 -13.27
N ASP A 214 18.65 -6.11 -13.16
CA ASP A 214 18.76 -7.52 -12.77
C ASP A 214 18.24 -7.74 -11.33
N ILE A 215 18.46 -6.78 -10.41
CA ILE A 215 17.84 -6.80 -9.06
C ILE A 215 16.31 -6.68 -9.17
N ARG A 216 15.80 -5.72 -9.95
CA ARG A 216 14.35 -5.54 -10.13
C ARG A 216 13.68 -6.76 -10.77
N LEU A 217 14.33 -7.39 -11.75
CA LEU A 217 13.86 -8.62 -12.39
C LEU A 217 13.81 -9.77 -11.39
N LYS A 218 14.82 -9.90 -10.53
CA LYS A 218 14.82 -10.89 -9.46
C LYS A 218 13.68 -10.65 -8.47
N ASP A 219 13.45 -9.41 -8.05
CA ASP A 219 12.34 -9.07 -7.15
C ASP A 219 10.98 -9.37 -7.79
N TYR A 220 10.82 -9.06 -9.09
CA TYR A 220 9.64 -9.42 -9.87
C TYR A 220 9.43 -10.94 -9.90
N ASP A 221 10.46 -11.72 -10.22
CA ASP A 221 10.38 -13.17 -10.29
C ASP A 221 9.97 -13.77 -8.92
N ILE A 222 10.52 -13.23 -7.83
CA ILE A 222 10.13 -13.59 -6.45
C ILE A 222 8.64 -13.27 -6.22
N ALA A 223 8.20 -12.05 -6.50
CA ALA A 223 6.82 -11.63 -6.31
C ALA A 223 5.84 -12.42 -7.17
N MET A 224 6.17 -12.67 -8.45
CA MET A 224 5.36 -13.49 -9.36
C MET A 224 5.26 -14.93 -8.85
N SER A 225 6.36 -15.49 -8.31
CA SER A 225 6.33 -16.81 -7.71
C SER A 225 5.39 -16.89 -6.50
N GLN A 226 5.25 -15.81 -5.73
CA GLN A 226 4.29 -15.73 -4.64
C GLN A 226 2.85 -15.73 -5.17
N VAL A 227 2.57 -14.93 -6.21
CA VAL A 227 1.27 -14.90 -6.88
C VAL A 227 0.88 -16.29 -7.42
N LEU A 228 1.80 -16.96 -8.12
CA LEU A 228 1.59 -18.31 -8.65
C LEU A 228 1.35 -19.35 -7.56
N LYS A 229 1.97 -19.18 -6.39
CA LYS A 229 1.74 -20.03 -5.21
C LYS A 229 0.49 -19.64 -4.42
N SER A 230 -0.37 -18.77 -4.94
CA SER A 230 -1.58 -18.28 -4.27
C SER A 230 -1.31 -17.47 -2.99
N ARG A 231 -0.11 -16.88 -2.87
CA ARG A 231 0.35 -16.10 -1.71
C ARG A 231 0.41 -14.60 -2.04
N PHE A 232 -0.72 -14.07 -2.49
CA PHE A 232 -0.86 -12.66 -2.92
C PHE A 232 -1.86 -11.88 -2.06
N TRP A 233 -2.34 -12.47 -0.97
CA TRP A 233 -3.33 -11.83 -0.11
C TRP A 233 -2.68 -10.72 0.70
N ASN A 234 -3.30 -9.56 0.73
CA ASN A 234 -2.90 -8.47 1.61
C ASN A 234 -4.13 -7.97 2.35
N TYR A 235 -3.94 -7.01 3.26
CA TYR A 235 -5.05 -6.43 4.02
C TYR A 235 -6.16 -5.93 3.11
N GLU A 236 -5.82 -5.15 2.07
CA GLU A 236 -6.77 -4.54 1.14
C GLU A 236 -7.61 -5.60 0.41
N SER A 237 -6.98 -6.68 -0.08
CA SER A 237 -7.68 -7.73 -0.83
C SER A 237 -8.48 -8.68 0.05
N ILE A 238 -8.07 -8.96 1.29
CA ILE A 238 -8.79 -9.92 2.15
C ILE A 238 -9.88 -9.26 3.01
N PHE A 239 -9.72 -7.98 3.36
CA PHE A 239 -10.56 -7.26 4.31
C PHE A 239 -12.07 -7.34 3.98
N PRO A 240 -12.53 -7.07 2.74
CA PRO A 240 -13.97 -7.09 2.44
C PRO A 240 -14.63 -8.45 2.69
N TYR A 241 -13.84 -9.53 2.56
CA TYR A 241 -14.28 -10.91 2.74
C TYR A 241 -14.18 -11.35 4.20
N ALA A 242 -13.12 -10.93 4.90
CA ALA A 242 -12.93 -11.19 6.33
C ALA A 242 -14.01 -10.51 7.20
N LEU A 243 -14.48 -9.31 6.83
CA LEU A 243 -15.56 -8.61 7.53
C LEU A 243 -16.88 -9.39 7.55
N ASN A 244 -17.17 -10.10 6.46
CA ASN A 244 -18.44 -10.79 6.26
C ASN A 244 -18.32 -12.30 6.43
N ILE A 245 -17.25 -12.77 7.10
CA ILE A 245 -16.95 -14.20 7.17
C ILE A 245 -18.02 -15.03 7.89
N PHE A 246 -18.76 -14.43 8.83
CA PHE A 246 -19.86 -15.12 9.52
C PHE A 246 -21.19 -15.09 8.77
N ASN A 247 -21.31 -14.21 7.77
CA ASN A 247 -22.55 -13.98 7.02
C ASN A 247 -22.47 -14.51 5.58
N THR A 248 -21.30 -14.95 5.13
CA THR A 248 -21.06 -15.36 3.75
C THR A 248 -20.23 -16.63 3.68
N ASP A 249 -20.43 -17.40 2.62
CA ASP A 249 -19.65 -18.60 2.31
C ASP A 249 -18.34 -18.31 1.55
N ASN A 250 -17.91 -17.04 1.53
CA ASN A 250 -16.79 -16.57 0.71
C ASN A 250 -15.44 -17.14 1.14
N ILE A 251 -15.27 -17.44 2.44
CA ILE A 251 -14.05 -18.00 3.03
C ILE A 251 -14.45 -19.15 3.95
N LYS A 252 -13.95 -20.36 3.68
CA LYS A 252 -14.19 -21.55 4.49
C LYS A 252 -12.89 -22.09 5.05
N ALA A 253 -12.82 -22.28 6.36
CA ALA A 253 -11.66 -22.92 6.99
C ALA A 253 -11.55 -24.38 6.55
N GLN A 254 -10.36 -24.80 6.11
CA GLN A 254 -10.07 -26.18 5.70
C GLN A 254 -9.09 -26.87 6.65
N SER A 255 -8.05 -26.18 7.10
CA SER A 255 -7.08 -26.75 8.02
C SER A 255 -7.59 -26.77 9.46
N ILE A 256 -7.05 -27.65 10.31
CA ILE A 256 -7.36 -27.68 11.75
C ILE A 256 -7.04 -26.32 12.38
N PHE A 257 -5.89 -25.73 12.03
CA PHE A 257 -5.49 -24.43 12.55
C PHE A 257 -6.45 -23.31 12.12
N ALA A 258 -6.86 -23.28 10.86
CA ALA A 258 -7.84 -22.32 10.35
C ALA A 258 -9.21 -22.46 11.03
N ASN A 259 -9.63 -23.69 11.32
CA ASN A 259 -10.87 -23.96 12.04
C ASN A 259 -10.81 -23.45 13.49
N VAL A 260 -9.71 -23.73 14.20
CA VAL A 260 -9.49 -23.21 15.56
C VAL A 260 -9.47 -21.68 15.56
N PHE A 261 -8.79 -21.07 14.58
CA PHE A 261 -8.75 -19.62 14.43
C PHE A 261 -10.13 -19.02 14.15
N LEU A 262 -10.93 -19.63 13.25
CA LEU A 262 -12.29 -19.18 12.96
C LEU A 262 -13.21 -19.30 14.18
N ALA A 263 -13.12 -20.40 14.94
CA ALA A 263 -13.86 -20.57 16.18
C ALA A 263 -13.48 -19.52 17.22
N PHE A 264 -12.18 -19.24 17.38
CA PHE A 264 -11.70 -18.17 18.24
C PHE A 264 -12.23 -16.80 17.81
N HIS A 265 -12.18 -16.48 16.51
CA HIS A 265 -12.75 -15.26 15.96
C HIS A 265 -14.24 -15.13 16.29
N GLN A 266 -15.02 -16.21 16.13
CA GLN A 266 -16.45 -16.21 16.44
C GLN A 266 -16.73 -15.96 17.93
N ILE A 267 -15.97 -16.59 18.83
CA ILE A 267 -16.08 -16.38 20.28
C ILE A 267 -15.80 -14.91 20.62
N ILE A 268 -14.71 -14.35 20.07
CA ILE A 268 -14.36 -12.94 20.29
C ILE A 268 -15.43 -12.01 19.72
N PHE A 269 -15.97 -12.29 18.54
CA PHE A 269 -17.07 -11.52 17.95
C PHE A 269 -18.31 -11.50 18.86
N ILE A 270 -18.71 -12.66 19.41
CA ILE A 270 -19.84 -12.76 20.33
C ILE A 270 -19.58 -11.95 21.61
N ILE A 271 -18.39 -12.09 22.21
CA ILE A 271 -18.03 -11.36 23.45
C ILE A 271 -18.05 -9.85 23.20
N LEU A 272 -17.41 -9.38 22.14
CA LEU A 272 -17.35 -7.94 21.83
C LEU A 272 -18.73 -7.38 21.48
N THR A 273 -19.56 -8.14 20.77
CA THR A 273 -20.94 -7.74 20.47
C THR A 273 -21.77 -7.63 21.75
N ALA A 274 -21.68 -8.62 22.66
CA ALA A 274 -22.37 -8.57 23.93
C ALA A 274 -21.92 -7.38 24.79
N TRP A 275 -20.62 -7.08 24.82
CA TRP A 275 -20.09 -5.90 25.49
C TRP A 275 -20.59 -4.61 24.87
N LEU A 276 -20.66 -4.53 23.53
CA LEU A 276 -21.15 -3.35 22.82
C LEU A 276 -22.63 -3.12 23.11
N CYS A 277 -23.46 -4.17 23.07
CA CYS A 277 -24.86 -4.11 23.45
C CYS A 277 -25.05 -3.63 24.90
N ASN A 278 -24.29 -4.20 25.84
CA ASN A 278 -24.35 -3.78 27.25
C ASN A 278 -23.91 -2.32 27.44
N ALA A 279 -22.85 -1.89 26.77
CA ALA A 279 -22.38 -0.51 26.87
C ALA A 279 -23.36 0.47 26.21
N SER A 280 -24.01 0.08 25.11
CA SER A 280 -25.07 0.84 24.45
C SER A 280 -26.28 1.02 25.37
N TYR A 281 -26.70 -0.05 26.05
CA TYR A 281 -27.82 -0.01 26.99
C TYR A 281 -27.63 1.03 28.11
N GLU A 282 -26.43 1.12 28.69
CA GLU A 282 -26.13 2.11 29.73
C GLU A 282 -26.21 3.56 29.21
N VAL A 283 -25.82 3.79 27.95
CA VAL A 283 -25.96 5.11 27.30
C VAL A 283 -27.45 5.47 27.17
N PHE A 284 -28.29 4.55 26.69
CA PHE A 284 -29.73 4.81 26.54
C PHE A 284 -30.51 4.87 27.86
N LYS A 285 -30.04 4.19 28.91
CA LYS A 285 -30.66 4.25 30.24
C LYS A 285 -30.40 5.58 30.95
N SER A 286 -29.30 6.26 30.63
CA SER A 286 -28.88 7.51 31.27
C SER A 286 -29.39 8.77 30.57
N SER A 287 -29.95 8.64 29.36
CA SER A 287 -30.62 9.69 28.59
C SER A 287 -32.11 9.81 28.93
#